data_AF-A0A7X1ZS45-F1
#
_entry.id   AF-A0A7X1ZS45-F1
#
_cell.length_a   1.000
_cell.length_b   1.000
_cell.length_c   1.000
_cell.angle_alpha   90.00
_cell.angle_beta   90.00
_cell.angle_gamma   90.00
#
_symmetry.space_group_name_H-M   'P 1'
#
loop_
_entity.id
_entity.type
_entity.pdbx_description
1 polymer ?
#
loop_
_entity_poly.entity_id
_entity_poly.type
_entity_poly.pdbx_seq_one_letter_code
_entity_poly.pdbx_strand_id
1 'polypeptide(L)'
;MAELVDRLEELVRCALAKGVDQAEAFGQRFEGREVWLENNRIKTAKSHPGEGIGLRVIKNKRLGFASDNNLDEANFEELCTKALALASANLTDKFQLVPEPQDLHALKGLYDPKLTNLPLKDVIAMAKLLLSAARGYDKRVTVDSGGVYVNVGQKAIYNSHGLKAVEKGTDITAMIMGMAREADEVSAFDFQFDGALRLAGIKIEPLARRFAQNVIRSLGAKPARSFTGTVLFSPHAVAETLLFPVTFAINANNVQKGMSKLAGKTGKRIASTKLTILDDGLLKDGIASSAFDR
;
A
#
# COMPACT_ATOMS: atom_id res chain seq x y z
N MET A 1 -24.56 14.58 -2.23
CA MET A 1 -23.30 14.60 -1.45
C MET A 1 -22.28 15.32 -2.30
N ALA A 2 -21.57 16.32 -1.76
CA ALA A 2 -20.49 17.00 -2.48
C ALA A 2 -19.40 15.97 -2.86
N GLU A 3 -18.80 16.11 -4.04
CA GLU A 3 -17.69 15.23 -4.41
C GLU A 3 -16.54 15.45 -3.43
N LEU A 4 -15.75 14.41 -3.16
CA LEU A 4 -14.63 14.48 -2.22
C LEU A 4 -13.72 15.67 -2.51
N VAL A 5 -13.46 15.92 -3.80
CA VAL A 5 -12.59 17.00 -4.25
C VAL A 5 -13.15 18.40 -3.99
N ASP A 6 -14.47 18.57 -3.99
CA ASP A 6 -15.09 19.86 -3.70
C ASP A 6 -14.89 20.23 -2.22
N ARG A 7 -14.95 19.23 -1.32
CA ARG A 7 -14.60 19.42 0.10
C ARG A 7 -13.13 19.81 0.30
N LEU A 8 -12.23 19.27 -0.52
CA LEU A 8 -10.81 19.66 -0.47
C LEU A 8 -10.60 21.10 -0.94
N GLU A 9 -11.32 21.50 -1.99
CA GLU A 9 -11.29 22.86 -2.50
C GLU A 9 -11.81 23.86 -1.45
N GLU A 10 -12.93 23.56 -0.80
CA GLU A 10 -13.48 24.35 0.33
C GLU A 10 -12.46 24.49 1.48
N LEU A 11 -11.80 23.39 1.87
CA LEU A 11 -10.78 23.41 2.92
C LEU A 11 -9.56 24.26 2.54
N VAL A 12 -9.08 24.15 1.30
CA VAL A 12 -7.98 24.99 0.79
C VAL A 12 -8.38 26.47 0.77
N ARG A 13 -9.60 26.79 0.34
CA ARG A 13 -10.13 28.17 0.39
C ARG A 13 -10.20 28.69 1.82
N CYS A 14 -10.63 27.88 2.78
CA CYS A 14 -10.62 28.22 4.22
C CYS A 14 -9.20 28.55 4.72
N ALA A 15 -8.21 27.73 4.36
CA ALA A 15 -6.81 27.95 4.73
C ALA A 15 -6.25 29.25 4.13
N LEU A 16 -6.54 29.53 2.85
CA LEU A 16 -6.13 30.77 2.17
C LEU A 16 -6.77 32.00 2.81
N ALA A 17 -8.05 31.93 3.19
CA ALA A 17 -8.74 33.02 3.88
C ALA A 17 -8.12 33.36 5.25
N LYS A 18 -7.44 32.40 5.90
CA LYS A 18 -6.65 32.61 7.13
C LYS A 18 -5.22 33.10 6.87
N GLY A 19 -4.92 33.49 5.62
CA GLY A 19 -3.66 34.11 5.24
C GLY A 19 -2.50 33.14 5.01
N VAL A 20 -2.76 31.85 4.79
CA VAL A 20 -1.73 30.88 4.32
C VAL A 20 -1.21 31.29 2.94
N ASP A 21 0.08 31.06 2.66
CA ASP A 21 0.67 31.42 1.36
C ASP A 21 0.41 30.33 0.31
N GLN A 22 0.54 29.06 0.69
CA GLN A 22 0.20 27.89 -0.15
C GLN A 22 -0.45 26.79 0.69
N ALA A 23 -1.41 26.07 0.12
CA ALA A 23 -2.10 24.99 0.79
C ALA A 23 -2.39 23.83 -0.15
N GLU A 24 -2.41 22.61 0.39
CA GLU A 24 -2.78 21.39 -0.30
C GLU A 24 -3.64 20.56 0.64
N ALA A 25 -4.81 20.15 0.17
CA ALA A 25 -5.67 19.22 0.86
C ALA A 25 -5.67 17.89 0.11
N PHE A 26 -5.58 16.82 0.88
CA PHE A 26 -5.66 15.47 0.38
C PHE A 26 -6.76 14.71 1.14
N GLY A 27 -7.64 14.00 0.44
CA GLY A 27 -8.72 13.25 1.07
C GLY A 27 -8.92 11.85 0.49
N GLN A 28 -9.31 10.91 1.35
CA GLN A 28 -9.63 9.55 0.97
C GLN A 28 -10.93 9.10 1.61
N ARG A 29 -11.72 8.31 0.86
CA ARG A 29 -12.85 7.53 1.35
C ARG A 29 -12.66 6.10 0.90
N PHE A 30 -12.92 5.14 1.77
CA PHE A 30 -12.85 3.74 1.42
C PHE A 30 -13.83 2.89 2.24
N GLU A 31 -14.12 1.70 1.72
CA GLU A 31 -14.79 0.63 2.42
C GLU A 31 -13.94 -0.63 2.28
N GLY A 32 -13.46 -1.13 3.43
CA GLY A 32 -12.69 -2.35 3.53
C GLY A 32 -13.56 -3.53 3.97
N ARG A 33 -13.41 -4.68 3.34
CA ARG A 33 -13.89 -5.98 3.84
C ARG A 33 -12.70 -6.86 4.10
N GLU A 34 -12.61 -7.38 5.31
CA GLU A 34 -11.47 -8.14 5.80
C GLU A 34 -11.95 -9.43 6.44
N VAL A 35 -11.33 -10.55 6.05
CA VAL A 35 -11.43 -11.82 6.78
C VAL A 35 -10.04 -12.28 7.15
N TRP A 36 -9.74 -12.21 8.45
CA TRP A 36 -8.46 -12.58 9.04
C TRP A 36 -8.49 -14.04 9.52
N LEU A 37 -7.49 -14.80 9.11
CA LEU A 37 -7.20 -16.15 9.58
C LEU A 37 -6.09 -16.08 10.61
N GLU A 38 -6.25 -16.83 11.69
CA GLU A 38 -5.24 -16.98 12.73
C GLU A 38 -5.36 -18.37 13.32
N ASN A 39 -4.23 -19.08 13.52
CA ASN A 39 -4.20 -20.37 14.19
C ASN A 39 -5.22 -21.38 13.61
N ASN A 40 -5.14 -21.60 12.29
CA ASN A 40 -6.00 -22.53 11.53
C ASN A 40 -7.52 -22.25 11.56
N ARG A 41 -7.95 -21.02 11.88
CA ARG A 41 -9.37 -20.65 11.88
C ARG A 41 -9.57 -19.22 11.41
N ILE A 42 -10.82 -18.90 11.06
CA ILE A 42 -11.22 -17.50 10.92
C ILE A 42 -11.26 -16.90 12.32
N LYS A 43 -10.49 -15.83 12.51
CA LYS A 43 -10.41 -15.07 13.75
C LYS A 43 -11.38 -13.88 13.72
N THR A 44 -11.38 -13.15 12.61
CA THR A 44 -12.18 -11.93 12.44
C THR A 44 -12.76 -11.89 11.04
N ALA A 45 -14.00 -11.41 10.91
CA ALA A 45 -14.59 -10.98 9.65
C ALA A 45 -15.32 -9.66 9.89
N LYS A 46 -14.97 -8.62 9.14
CA LYS A 46 -15.54 -7.28 9.34
C LYS A 46 -15.62 -6.49 8.03
N SER A 47 -16.60 -5.61 7.96
CA SER A 47 -16.62 -4.49 7.03
C SER A 47 -16.31 -3.23 7.83
N HIS A 48 -15.50 -2.32 7.27
CA HIS A 48 -15.18 -1.05 7.91
C HIS A 48 -15.12 0.05 6.86
N PRO A 49 -15.99 1.06 6.94
CA PRO A 49 -15.81 2.30 6.20
C PRO A 49 -14.68 3.10 6.85
N GLY A 50 -14.01 3.92 6.05
CA GLY A 50 -13.05 4.89 6.53
C GLY A 50 -13.04 6.11 5.63
N GLU A 51 -12.88 7.27 6.24
CA GLU A 51 -12.60 8.49 5.52
C GLU A 51 -11.62 9.35 6.30
N GLY A 52 -10.95 10.24 5.58
CA GLY A 52 -10.03 11.18 6.18
C GLY A 52 -9.57 12.25 5.22
N ILE A 53 -9.19 13.38 5.80
CA ILE A 53 -8.69 14.56 5.11
C ILE A 53 -7.42 15.03 5.81
N GLY A 54 -6.41 15.40 5.02
CA GLY A 54 -5.17 16.00 5.47
C GLY A 54 -5.02 17.37 4.84
N LEU A 55 -4.61 18.36 5.63
CA LEU A 55 -4.31 19.70 5.19
C LEU A 55 -2.84 19.99 5.44
N ARG A 56 -2.12 20.29 4.36
CA ARG A 56 -0.77 20.80 4.35
C ARG A 56 -0.81 22.30 4.07
N VAL A 57 -0.23 23.12 4.96
CA VAL A 57 -0.13 24.58 4.79
C VAL A 57 1.33 25.01 4.81
N ILE A 58 1.64 26.03 4.01
CA ILE A 58 2.94 26.68 3.98
C ILE A 58 2.72 28.16 4.25
N LYS A 59 3.26 28.66 5.37
CA LYS A 59 3.23 30.08 5.74
C LYS A 59 4.62 30.57 6.06
N ASN A 60 5.07 31.64 5.41
CA ASN A 60 6.41 32.19 5.54
C ASN A 60 7.50 31.11 5.35
N LYS A 61 7.31 30.21 4.37
CA LYS A 61 8.17 29.04 4.10
C LYS A 61 8.25 28.02 5.24
N ARG A 62 7.28 28.00 6.15
CA ARG A 62 7.18 27.01 7.23
C ARG A 62 6.01 26.08 6.97
N LEU A 63 6.28 24.78 7.07
CA LEU A 63 5.32 23.72 6.83
C LEU A 63 4.51 23.41 8.09
N GLY A 64 3.19 23.37 7.95
CA GLY A 64 2.27 22.81 8.93
C GLY A 64 1.41 21.73 8.31
N PHE A 65 1.09 20.68 9.07
CA PHE A 65 0.22 19.61 8.62
C PHE A 65 -0.75 19.21 9.73
N ALA A 66 -2.03 19.12 9.41
CA ALA A 66 -3.03 18.56 10.30
C ALA A 66 -3.98 17.64 9.52
N SER A 67 -4.60 16.68 10.19
CA SER A 67 -5.54 15.75 9.58
C SER A 67 -6.75 15.49 10.48
N ASP A 68 -7.86 15.12 9.85
CA ASP A 68 -9.12 14.74 10.52
C ASP A 68 -9.73 13.52 9.82
N ASN A 69 -10.56 12.77 10.54
CA ASN A 69 -11.38 11.68 10.00
C ASN A 69 -12.84 12.12 9.75
N ASN A 70 -13.19 13.37 10.04
CA ASN A 70 -14.47 13.96 9.68
C ASN A 70 -14.29 15.03 8.57
N LEU A 71 -15.01 14.86 7.46
CA LEU A 71 -14.98 15.74 6.28
C LEU A 71 -16.03 16.86 6.34
N ASP A 72 -16.73 17.03 7.46
CA ASP A 72 -17.70 18.09 7.67
C ASP A 72 -17.01 19.47 7.69
N GLU A 73 -17.57 20.39 6.92
CA GLU A 73 -17.09 21.77 6.78
C GLU A 73 -16.97 22.50 8.13
N ALA A 74 -17.82 22.15 9.10
CA ALA A 74 -17.78 22.69 10.45
C ALA A 74 -16.42 22.49 11.16
N ASN A 75 -15.64 21.48 10.76
CA ASN A 75 -14.34 21.18 11.37
C ASN A 75 -13.16 21.90 10.66
N PHE A 76 -13.40 22.51 9.50
CA PHE A 76 -12.33 23.08 8.66
C PHE A 76 -11.58 24.21 9.37
N GLU A 77 -12.30 25.04 10.14
CA GLU A 77 -11.66 26.12 10.88
C GLU A 77 -10.66 25.62 11.91
N GLU A 78 -11.03 24.58 12.66
CA GLU A 78 -10.16 23.97 13.67
C GLU A 78 -8.94 23.31 13.00
N LEU A 79 -9.17 22.58 11.90
CA LEU A 79 -8.12 21.92 11.15
C LEU A 79 -7.08 22.92 10.59
N CYS A 80 -7.56 24.02 10.01
CA CYS A 80 -6.69 25.11 9.54
C CYS A 80 -5.91 25.75 10.68
N THR A 81 -6.56 25.96 11.83
CA THR A 81 -5.92 26.55 13.03
C THR A 81 -4.80 25.67 13.54
N LYS A 82 -5.03 24.35 13.64
CA LYS A 82 -4.01 23.36 14.01
C LYS A 82 -2.84 23.35 13.02
N ALA A 83 -3.12 23.32 11.71
CA ALA A 83 -2.09 23.32 10.68
C ALA A 83 -1.22 24.59 10.75
N LEU A 84 -1.83 25.77 10.91
CA LEU A 84 -1.13 27.05 11.07
C LEU A 84 -0.28 27.12 12.35
N ALA A 85 -0.79 26.59 13.46
CA ALA A 85 -0.03 26.51 14.71
C ALA A 85 1.23 25.64 14.57
N LEU A 86 1.13 24.53 13.83
CA LEU A 86 2.29 23.69 13.52
C LEU A 86 3.26 24.38 12.57
N ALA A 87 2.75 25.11 11.57
CA ALA A 87 3.60 25.91 10.68
C ALA A 87 4.39 26.97 11.44
N SER A 88 3.78 27.68 12.39
CA SER A 88 4.48 28.72 13.16
C SER A 88 5.61 28.17 14.04
N ALA A 89 5.46 26.94 14.53
CA ALA A 89 6.47 26.23 15.32
C ALA A 89 7.61 25.60 14.49
N ASN A 90 7.43 25.46 13.17
CA ASN A 90 8.38 24.76 12.31
C ASN A 90 9.48 25.69 11.74
N LEU A 91 10.62 25.12 11.34
CA LEU A 91 11.70 25.88 10.71
C LEU A 91 11.32 26.35 9.30
N THR A 92 11.94 27.45 8.87
CA THR A 92 11.80 27.93 7.49
C THR A 92 12.57 27.04 6.54
N ASP A 93 11.95 26.62 5.45
CA ASP A 93 12.58 25.84 4.39
C ASP A 93 12.07 26.32 3.02
N LYS A 94 13.00 26.81 2.20
CA LYS A 94 12.69 27.36 0.88
C LYS A 94 12.25 26.31 -0.14
N PHE A 95 12.44 25.03 0.16
CA PHE A 95 12.04 23.91 -0.69
C PHE A 95 10.63 23.40 -0.37
N GLN A 96 9.98 23.95 0.67
CA GLN A 96 8.56 23.67 0.95
C GLN A 96 7.70 24.43 -0.04
N LEU A 97 7.11 23.70 -0.98
CA LEU A 97 6.26 24.22 -2.04
C LEU A 97 5.12 23.23 -2.31
N VAL A 98 3.96 23.74 -2.73
CA VAL A 98 2.93 22.91 -3.37
C VAL A 98 3.20 22.87 -4.89
N PRO A 99 2.93 21.73 -5.56
CA PRO A 99 3.20 21.58 -6.98
C PRO A 99 2.31 22.49 -7.85
N GLU A 100 2.82 22.91 -9.00
CA GLU A 100 1.99 23.53 -10.06
C GLU A 100 1.01 22.49 -10.66
N PRO A 101 -0.11 22.93 -11.26
CA PRO A 101 -1.00 22.03 -11.99
C PRO A 101 -0.25 21.22 -13.05
N GLN A 102 -0.57 19.94 -13.16
CA GLN A 102 -0.01 19.04 -14.18
C GLN A 102 -1.12 18.35 -14.95
N ASP A 103 -0.84 18.00 -16.20
CA ASP A 103 -1.70 17.15 -17.01
C ASP A 103 -1.65 15.71 -16.50
N LEU A 104 -2.59 15.37 -15.62
CA LEU A 104 -2.73 14.03 -15.07
C LEU A 104 -3.57 13.15 -15.99
N HIS A 105 -3.02 12.01 -16.39
CA HIS A 105 -3.74 11.03 -17.19
C HIS A 105 -4.46 10.02 -16.29
N ALA A 106 -5.79 10.03 -16.34
CA ALA A 106 -6.58 9.05 -15.62
C ALA A 106 -6.25 7.62 -16.08
N LEU A 107 -5.92 6.76 -15.12
CA LEU A 107 -5.69 5.34 -15.38
C LEU A 107 -7.02 4.60 -15.58
N LYS A 108 -7.09 3.81 -16.65
CA LYS A 108 -8.25 2.95 -16.93
C LYS A 108 -8.09 1.61 -16.23
N GLY A 109 -9.21 1.07 -15.76
CA GLY A 109 -9.25 -0.30 -15.24
C GLY A 109 -8.85 -0.49 -13.78
N LEU A 110 -8.71 0.60 -13.02
CA LEU A 110 -8.48 0.55 -11.57
C LEU A 110 -9.71 0.13 -10.76
N TYR A 111 -10.90 0.19 -11.35
CA TYR A 111 -12.17 -0.02 -10.68
C TYR A 111 -12.95 -1.21 -11.26
N ASP A 112 -13.36 -2.14 -10.39
CA ASP A 112 -14.25 -3.26 -10.68
C ASP A 112 -15.54 -3.15 -9.83
N PRO A 113 -16.71 -2.88 -10.45
CA PRO A 113 -17.97 -2.82 -9.72
C PRO A 113 -18.34 -4.15 -9.04
N LYS A 114 -17.80 -5.29 -9.51
CA LYS A 114 -18.01 -6.58 -8.83
C LYS A 114 -17.36 -6.62 -7.46
N LEU A 115 -16.20 -5.98 -7.30
CA LEU A 115 -15.55 -5.85 -5.99
C LEU A 115 -16.34 -4.90 -5.10
N THR A 116 -16.87 -3.79 -5.62
CA THR A 116 -17.78 -2.93 -4.84
C THR A 116 -18.96 -3.70 -4.27
N ASN A 117 -19.61 -4.53 -5.09
CA ASN A 117 -20.82 -5.24 -4.70
C ASN A 117 -20.57 -6.59 -4.01
N LEU A 118 -19.31 -6.97 -3.72
CA LEU A 118 -18.98 -8.28 -3.14
C LEU A 118 -19.32 -8.34 -1.64
N PRO A 119 -20.36 -9.04 -1.20
CA PRO A 119 -20.74 -9.04 0.21
C PRO A 119 -19.70 -9.75 1.08
N LEU A 120 -19.61 -9.36 2.36
CA LEU A 120 -18.66 -9.96 3.31
C LEU A 120 -18.78 -11.49 3.39
N LYS A 121 -19.99 -12.06 3.22
CA LYS A 121 -20.22 -13.52 3.20
C LYS A 121 -19.41 -14.24 2.10
N ASP A 122 -19.19 -13.59 0.95
CA ASP A 122 -18.46 -14.18 -0.17
C ASP A 122 -16.95 -14.07 0.08
N VAL A 123 -16.50 -12.98 0.70
CA VAL A 123 -15.11 -12.86 1.20
C VAL A 123 -14.81 -13.92 2.26
N ILE A 124 -15.78 -14.20 3.15
CA ILE A 124 -15.68 -15.30 4.12
C ILE A 124 -15.57 -16.65 3.40
N ALA A 125 -16.35 -16.87 2.34
CA ALA A 125 -16.25 -18.11 1.54
C ALA A 125 -14.87 -18.26 0.89
N MET A 126 -14.28 -17.17 0.38
CA MET A 126 -12.91 -17.17 -0.16
C MET A 126 -11.87 -17.47 0.93
N ALA A 127 -11.97 -16.87 2.11
CA ALA A 127 -11.06 -17.18 3.21
C ALA A 127 -11.20 -18.62 3.72
N LYS A 128 -12.42 -19.18 3.72
CA LYS A 128 -12.65 -20.61 4.00
C LYS A 128 -11.98 -21.49 2.94
N LEU A 129 -12.08 -21.13 1.66
CA LEU A 129 -11.40 -21.84 0.58
C LEU A 129 -9.87 -21.76 0.72
N LEU A 130 -9.33 -20.59 1.05
CA LEU A 130 -7.90 -20.38 1.31
C LEU A 130 -7.40 -21.34 2.41
N LEU A 131 -8.12 -21.39 3.54
CA LEU A 131 -7.79 -22.25 4.67
C LEU A 131 -7.97 -23.75 4.35
N SER A 132 -9.09 -24.12 3.72
CA SER A 132 -9.40 -25.52 3.44
C SER A 132 -8.51 -26.11 2.36
N ALA A 133 -8.16 -25.35 1.32
CA ALA A 133 -7.25 -25.80 0.28
C ALA A 133 -5.81 -26.00 0.82
N ALA A 134 -5.35 -25.13 1.72
CA ALA A 134 -4.04 -25.29 2.35
C ALA A 134 -3.99 -26.51 3.27
N ARG A 135 -4.96 -26.64 4.19
CA ARG A 135 -4.99 -27.74 5.17
C ARG A 135 -5.43 -29.08 4.58
N GLY A 136 -6.23 -29.05 3.52
CA GLY A 136 -6.66 -30.23 2.78
C GLY A 136 -5.57 -30.83 1.90
N TYR A 137 -4.47 -30.11 1.66
CA TYR A 137 -3.32 -30.61 0.90
C TYR A 137 -2.54 -31.68 1.69
N ASP A 138 -2.24 -31.42 2.97
CA ASP A 138 -1.56 -32.36 3.87
C ASP A 138 -1.89 -32.01 5.34
N LYS A 139 -2.15 -33.03 6.18
CA LYS A 139 -2.53 -32.87 7.59
C LYS A 139 -1.49 -32.14 8.44
N ARG A 140 -0.23 -32.10 8.00
CA ARG A 140 0.90 -31.46 8.68
C ARG A 140 0.92 -29.95 8.46
N VAL A 141 0.18 -29.43 7.47
CA VAL A 141 0.12 -27.99 7.18
C VAL A 141 -0.60 -27.25 8.31
N THR A 142 0.06 -26.21 8.83
CA THR A 142 -0.46 -25.29 9.83
C THR A 142 -0.44 -23.88 9.28
N VAL A 143 -1.60 -23.24 9.23
CA VAL A 143 -1.76 -21.83 8.90
C VAL A 143 -1.62 -21.02 10.19
N ASP A 144 -0.55 -20.23 10.27
CA ASP A 144 -0.31 -19.28 11.35
C ASP A 144 -1.24 -18.09 11.20
N SER A 145 -1.16 -17.43 10.04
CA SER A 145 -1.93 -16.24 9.71
C SER A 145 -2.21 -16.13 8.21
N GLY A 146 -3.23 -15.37 7.85
CA GLY A 146 -3.62 -15.16 6.46
C GLY A 146 -4.93 -14.42 6.35
N GLY A 147 -5.44 -14.25 5.14
CA GLY A 147 -6.72 -13.60 4.96
C GLY A 147 -7.02 -13.20 3.52
N VAL A 148 -8.22 -12.69 3.34
CA VAL A 148 -8.69 -12.08 2.09
C VAL A 148 -9.19 -10.68 2.42
N TYR A 149 -8.73 -9.70 1.65
CA TYR A 149 -8.98 -8.28 1.84
C TYR A 149 -9.53 -7.71 0.55
N VAL A 150 -10.57 -6.89 0.67
CA VAL A 150 -11.16 -6.17 -0.45
C VAL A 150 -11.25 -4.71 -0.07
N ASN A 151 -10.62 -3.86 -0.88
CA ASN A 151 -10.69 -2.42 -0.71
C ASN A 151 -11.44 -1.80 -1.88
N VAL A 152 -12.33 -0.87 -1.57
CA VAL A 152 -13.01 -0.03 -2.54
C VAL A 152 -12.81 1.38 -2.06
N GLY A 153 -12.26 2.25 -2.89
CA GLY A 153 -11.98 3.60 -2.42
C GLY A 153 -11.87 4.64 -3.51
N GLN A 154 -11.86 5.88 -3.05
CA GLN A 154 -11.61 7.06 -3.83
C GLN A 154 -10.61 7.93 -3.06
N LYS A 155 -9.70 8.54 -3.80
CA LYS A 155 -8.79 9.57 -3.31
C LYS A 155 -8.92 10.82 -4.16
N ALA A 156 -8.68 11.97 -3.56
CA ALA A 156 -8.63 13.24 -4.27
C ALA A 156 -7.57 14.16 -3.66
N ILE A 157 -6.99 15.02 -4.50
CA ILE A 157 -6.06 16.07 -4.08
C ILE A 157 -6.51 17.40 -4.68
N TYR A 158 -6.39 18.47 -3.90
CA TYR A 158 -6.59 19.84 -4.35
C TYR A 158 -5.51 20.75 -3.75
N ASN A 159 -4.95 21.68 -4.51
CA ASN A 159 -4.00 22.66 -3.97
C ASN A 159 -4.27 24.10 -4.40
N SER A 160 -3.60 25.05 -3.76
CA SER A 160 -3.77 26.48 -3.96
C SER A 160 -3.30 27.00 -5.32
N HIS A 161 -2.53 26.21 -6.08
CA HIS A 161 -2.17 26.53 -7.46
C HIS A 161 -3.20 26.01 -8.48
N GLY A 162 -4.24 25.29 -8.03
CA GLY A 162 -5.30 24.78 -8.87
C GLY A 162 -5.09 23.34 -9.36
N LEU A 163 -4.12 22.59 -8.81
CA LEU A 163 -4.05 21.15 -9.04
C LEU A 163 -5.32 20.51 -8.49
N LYS A 164 -6.01 19.73 -9.33
CA LYS A 164 -7.21 18.98 -8.97
C LYS A 164 -7.12 17.57 -9.56
N ALA A 165 -7.14 16.55 -8.71
CA ALA A 165 -7.12 15.17 -9.17
C ALA A 165 -8.03 14.28 -8.33
N VAL A 166 -8.63 13.28 -8.98
CA VAL A 166 -9.52 12.30 -8.36
C VAL A 166 -9.23 10.93 -8.96
N GLU A 167 -9.12 9.91 -8.12
CA GLU A 167 -8.96 8.53 -8.56
C GLU A 167 -9.87 7.63 -7.73
N LYS A 168 -10.54 6.70 -8.41
CA LYS A 168 -11.36 5.64 -7.80
C LYS A 168 -10.76 4.30 -8.17
N GLY A 169 -10.64 3.41 -7.19
CA GLY A 169 -10.04 2.09 -7.38
C GLY A 169 -10.68 1.00 -6.54
N THR A 170 -10.40 -0.22 -6.91
CA THR A 170 -10.69 -1.44 -6.14
C THR A 170 -9.52 -2.39 -6.22
N ASP A 171 -9.27 -3.10 -5.13
CA ASP A 171 -8.36 -4.24 -5.13
C ASP A 171 -8.93 -5.37 -4.26
N ILE A 172 -8.50 -6.58 -4.59
CA ILE A 172 -8.65 -7.76 -3.76
C ILE A 172 -7.29 -8.40 -3.60
N THR A 173 -6.92 -8.71 -2.36
CA THR A 173 -5.67 -9.38 -2.03
C THR A 173 -5.93 -10.59 -1.15
N ALA A 174 -5.06 -11.58 -1.26
CA ALA A 174 -5.04 -12.73 -0.38
C ALA A 174 -3.60 -13.01 0.03
N MET A 175 -3.42 -13.36 1.31
CA MET A 175 -2.14 -13.84 1.79
C MET A 175 -2.33 -15.02 2.73
N ILE A 176 -1.32 -15.87 2.80
CA ILE A 176 -1.29 -17.02 3.70
C ILE A 176 0.14 -17.28 4.12
N MET A 177 0.34 -17.55 5.41
CA MET A 177 1.64 -17.89 5.94
C MET A 177 1.55 -18.88 7.11
N GLY A 178 2.67 -19.55 7.36
CA GLY A 178 2.74 -20.63 8.34
C GLY A 178 3.81 -21.66 7.97
N MET A 179 3.61 -22.89 8.44
CA MET A 179 4.61 -23.95 8.39
C MET A 179 3.94 -25.34 8.39
N ALA A 180 4.72 -26.37 8.09
CA ALA A 180 4.34 -27.76 8.33
C ALA A 180 4.94 -28.24 9.66
N ARG A 181 4.24 -29.14 10.34
CA ARG A 181 4.67 -29.74 11.61
C ARG A 181 4.46 -31.26 11.60
N GLU A 182 5.48 -32.00 12.00
CA GLU A 182 5.43 -33.46 12.19
C GLU A 182 6.29 -33.86 13.38
N ALA A 183 5.65 -34.34 14.45
CA ALA A 183 6.32 -34.57 15.74
C ALA A 183 7.11 -33.31 16.17
N ASP A 184 8.43 -33.45 16.34
CA ASP A 184 9.34 -32.36 16.73
C ASP A 184 9.92 -31.59 15.52
N GLU A 185 9.63 -32.02 14.28
CA GLU A 185 10.09 -31.32 13.08
C GLU A 185 9.10 -30.21 12.68
N VAL A 186 9.66 -29.03 12.42
CA VAL A 186 8.95 -27.86 11.89
C VAL A 186 9.64 -27.44 10.61
N SER A 187 8.86 -27.21 9.56
CA SER A 187 9.40 -26.74 8.29
C SER A 187 9.77 -25.26 8.33
N ALA A 188 10.46 -24.78 7.30
CA ALA A 188 10.66 -23.35 7.13
C ALA A 188 9.31 -22.62 7.00
N PHE A 189 9.21 -21.46 7.63
CA PHE A 189 8.05 -20.58 7.49
C PHE A 189 7.95 -20.11 6.03
N ASP A 190 6.76 -20.19 5.46
CA ASP A 190 6.48 -19.73 4.10
C ASP A 190 5.41 -18.66 4.11
N PHE A 191 5.54 -17.71 3.18
CA PHE A 191 4.59 -16.64 2.94
C PHE A 191 4.22 -16.65 1.45
N GLN A 192 2.92 -16.59 1.17
CA GLN A 192 2.43 -16.39 -0.19
C GLN A 192 1.43 -15.23 -0.23
N PHE A 193 1.47 -14.49 -1.35
CA PHE A 193 0.60 -13.36 -1.63
C PHE A 193 0.07 -13.44 -3.06
N ASP A 194 -1.18 -13.04 -3.26
CA ASP A 194 -1.77 -12.75 -4.57
C ASP A 194 -2.66 -11.50 -4.47
N GLY A 195 -2.79 -10.78 -5.58
CA GLY A 195 -3.52 -9.52 -5.62
C GLY A 195 -3.99 -9.16 -7.02
N ALA A 196 -5.18 -8.56 -7.12
CA ALA A 196 -5.75 -8.12 -8.39
C ALA A 196 -6.65 -6.90 -8.21
N LEU A 197 -6.73 -6.07 -9.25
CA LEU A 197 -7.71 -4.97 -9.33
C LEU A 197 -9.13 -5.44 -9.69
N ARG A 198 -9.27 -6.72 -10.10
CA ARG A 198 -10.54 -7.32 -10.54
C ARG A 198 -10.79 -8.63 -9.84
N LEU A 199 -12.05 -8.91 -9.55
CA LEU A 199 -12.46 -10.13 -8.86
C LEU A 199 -12.04 -11.41 -9.61
N ALA A 200 -12.06 -11.41 -10.95
CA ALA A 200 -11.65 -12.57 -11.74
C ALA A 200 -10.13 -12.84 -11.69
N GLY A 201 -9.34 -11.86 -11.27
CA GLY A 201 -7.88 -11.92 -11.24
C GLY A 201 -7.33 -12.74 -10.08
N ILE A 202 -7.97 -12.70 -8.90
CA ILE A 202 -7.45 -13.36 -7.69
C ILE A 202 -7.57 -14.89 -7.77
N LYS A 203 -6.51 -15.62 -7.41
CA LYS A 203 -6.43 -17.09 -7.47
C LYS A 203 -6.21 -17.71 -6.09
N ILE A 204 -7.28 -17.77 -5.29
CA ILE A 204 -7.27 -18.24 -3.90
C ILE A 204 -6.74 -19.68 -3.75
N GLU A 205 -7.29 -20.65 -4.48
CA GLU A 205 -6.89 -22.05 -4.32
C GLU A 205 -5.45 -22.32 -4.80
N PRO A 206 -5.01 -21.83 -5.98
CA PRO A 206 -3.61 -21.95 -6.39
C PRO A 206 -2.62 -21.33 -5.39
N LEU A 207 -2.97 -20.19 -4.80
CA LEU A 207 -2.18 -19.56 -3.75
C LEU A 207 -2.03 -20.48 -2.53
N ALA A 208 -3.15 -21.01 -2.02
CA ALA A 208 -3.19 -21.92 -0.87
C ALA A 208 -2.38 -23.20 -1.10
N ARG A 209 -2.51 -23.81 -2.28
CA ARG A 209 -1.79 -25.03 -2.65
C ARG A 209 -0.29 -24.80 -2.77
N ARG A 210 0.14 -23.65 -3.31
CA ARG A 210 1.55 -23.29 -3.39
C ARG A 210 2.19 -23.16 -2.01
N PHE A 211 1.50 -22.47 -1.09
CA PHE A 211 1.90 -22.37 0.31
C PHE A 211 2.06 -23.75 0.94
N ALA A 212 1.02 -24.59 0.86
CA ALA A 212 1.04 -25.94 1.41
C ALA A 212 2.17 -26.80 0.82
N GLN A 213 2.37 -26.75 -0.50
CA GLN A 213 3.44 -27.46 -1.18
C GLN A 213 4.82 -27.01 -0.69
N ASN A 214 5.03 -25.70 -0.53
CA ASN A 214 6.32 -25.16 -0.08
C ASN A 214 6.64 -25.60 1.35
N VAL A 215 5.70 -25.47 2.29
CA VAL A 215 5.94 -25.84 3.69
C VAL A 215 6.11 -27.35 3.87
N ILE A 216 5.41 -28.18 3.09
CA ILE A 216 5.62 -29.64 3.13
C ILE A 216 6.96 -30.02 2.52
N ARG A 217 7.36 -29.39 1.40
CA ARG A 217 8.66 -29.67 0.78
C ARG A 217 9.84 -29.24 1.66
N SER A 218 9.66 -28.22 2.50
CA SER A 218 10.70 -27.77 3.44
C SER A 218 10.69 -28.51 4.78
N LEU A 219 9.74 -29.42 5.02
CA LEU A 219 9.69 -30.23 6.23
C LEU A 219 10.86 -31.23 6.24
N GLY A 220 11.56 -31.33 7.37
CA GLY A 220 12.75 -32.17 7.51
C GLY A 220 13.99 -31.63 6.80
N ALA A 221 13.96 -30.38 6.28
CA ALA A 221 15.13 -29.73 5.71
C ALA A 221 16.30 -29.76 6.70
N LYS A 222 17.49 -30.14 6.22
CA LYS A 222 18.71 -30.22 7.03
C LYS A 222 19.63 -29.03 6.73
N PRO A 223 20.51 -28.64 7.67
CA PRO A 223 21.46 -27.58 7.43
C PRO A 223 22.30 -27.83 6.16
N ALA A 224 22.36 -26.82 5.30
CA ALA A 224 23.31 -26.83 4.18
C ALA A 224 24.71 -26.47 4.70
N ARG A 225 25.75 -27.01 4.04
CA ARG A 225 27.13 -26.55 4.27
C ARG A 225 27.30 -25.14 3.72
N SER A 226 28.19 -24.36 4.33
CA SER A 226 28.60 -23.07 3.76
C SER A 226 29.03 -23.24 2.31
N PHE A 227 28.47 -22.41 1.44
CA PHE A 227 28.65 -22.50 0.01
C PHE A 227 28.96 -21.13 -0.58
N THR A 228 29.92 -21.07 -1.49
CA THR A 228 30.20 -19.91 -2.32
C THR A 228 30.14 -20.36 -3.76
N GLY A 229 29.20 -19.81 -4.52
CA GLY A 229 29.00 -20.17 -5.91
C GLY A 229 27.68 -19.64 -6.45
N THR A 230 27.19 -20.26 -7.50
CA THR A 230 25.95 -19.86 -8.18
C THR A 230 24.73 -20.18 -7.31
N VAL A 231 23.94 -19.16 -7.01
CA VAL A 231 22.65 -19.27 -6.31
C VAL A 231 21.54 -18.89 -7.27
N LEU A 232 20.49 -19.71 -7.33
CA LEU A 232 19.28 -19.40 -8.06
C LEU A 232 18.23 -18.85 -7.09
N PHE A 233 17.87 -17.58 -7.25
CA PHE A 233 16.84 -16.94 -6.44
C PHE A 233 15.45 -17.14 -7.06
N SER A 234 14.45 -17.41 -6.22
CA SER A 234 13.05 -17.27 -6.63
C SER A 234 12.69 -15.79 -6.82
N PRO A 235 11.64 -15.45 -7.58
CA PRO A 235 11.22 -14.06 -7.76
C PRO A 235 10.99 -13.32 -6.43
N HIS A 236 10.39 -13.97 -5.44
CA HIS A 236 10.18 -13.39 -4.13
C HIS A 236 11.50 -13.12 -3.40
N ALA A 237 12.43 -14.08 -3.44
CA ALA A 237 13.74 -13.88 -2.82
C ALA A 237 14.54 -12.75 -3.51
N VAL A 238 14.39 -12.54 -4.82
CA VAL A 238 14.95 -11.36 -5.50
C VAL A 238 14.32 -10.07 -4.97
N ALA A 239 12.99 -10.03 -4.82
CA ALA A 239 12.32 -8.86 -4.29
C ALA A 239 12.83 -8.48 -2.89
N GLU A 240 12.98 -9.47 -1.99
CA GLU A 240 13.43 -9.21 -0.62
C GLU A 240 14.92 -8.88 -0.52
N THR A 241 15.77 -9.68 -1.16
CA THR A 241 17.23 -9.59 -0.96
C THR A 241 17.89 -8.52 -1.82
N LEU A 242 17.28 -8.17 -2.96
CA LEU A 242 17.84 -7.20 -3.91
C LEU A 242 16.98 -5.94 -4.02
N LEU A 243 15.67 -6.06 -4.28
CA LEU A 243 14.86 -4.89 -4.60
C LEU A 243 14.64 -3.98 -3.38
N PHE A 244 14.31 -4.51 -2.20
CA PHE A 244 14.11 -3.65 -1.00
C PHE A 244 15.34 -2.83 -0.61
N PRO A 245 16.58 -3.39 -0.55
CA PRO A 245 17.76 -2.57 -0.30
C PRO A 245 18.01 -1.51 -1.39
N VAL A 246 17.74 -1.84 -2.65
CA VAL A 246 17.89 -0.89 -3.77
C VAL A 246 16.88 0.23 -3.67
N THR A 247 15.59 -0.04 -3.44
CA THR A 247 14.55 0.98 -3.30
C THR A 247 14.84 1.91 -2.12
N PHE A 248 15.32 1.37 -0.99
CA PHE A 248 15.80 2.18 0.12
C PHE A 248 16.96 3.11 -0.30
N ALA A 249 17.94 2.58 -1.04
CA ALA A 249 19.12 3.34 -1.42
C ALA A 249 18.85 4.39 -2.51
N ILE A 250 17.86 4.20 -3.39
CA ILE A 250 17.52 5.20 -4.43
C ILE A 250 16.50 6.24 -3.96
N ASN A 251 15.85 6.04 -2.81
CA ASN A 251 14.89 6.98 -2.26
C ASN A 251 15.54 8.36 -1.97
N ALA A 252 14.96 9.43 -2.52
CA ALA A 252 15.52 10.78 -2.44
C ALA A 252 15.66 11.30 -1.00
N ASN A 253 14.70 11.02 -0.13
CA ASN A 253 14.75 11.41 1.28
C ASN A 253 15.90 10.68 2.02
N ASN A 254 16.14 9.40 1.70
CA ASN A 254 17.29 8.67 2.25
C ASN A 254 18.62 9.20 1.73
N VAL A 255 18.68 9.64 0.47
CA VAL A 255 19.87 10.30 -0.10
C VAL A 255 20.15 11.63 0.61
N GLN A 256 19.14 12.49 0.76
CA GLN A 256 19.28 13.81 1.40
C GLN A 256 19.65 13.70 2.87
N LYS A 257 19.17 12.68 3.57
CA LYS A 257 19.54 12.38 4.97
C LYS A 257 20.89 11.67 5.12
N GLY A 258 21.61 11.42 4.03
CA GLY A 258 22.92 10.75 4.06
C GLY A 258 22.87 9.26 4.41
N MET A 259 21.70 8.63 4.33
CA MET A 259 21.50 7.21 4.65
C MET A 259 21.74 6.29 3.44
N SER A 260 21.72 6.85 2.22
CA SER A 260 21.93 6.08 1.00
C SER A 260 23.40 5.80 0.71
N LYS A 261 23.75 4.53 0.50
CA LYS A 261 25.05 4.11 -0.05
C LYS A 261 25.21 4.39 -1.56
N LEU A 262 24.13 4.76 -2.24
CA LEU A 262 24.11 5.09 -3.67
C LEU A 262 24.15 6.61 -3.95
N ALA A 263 24.26 7.44 -2.91
CA ALA A 263 24.47 8.88 -3.10
C ALA A 263 25.67 9.18 -4.03
N GLY A 264 25.47 10.05 -5.01
CA GLY A 264 26.51 10.43 -5.99
C GLY A 264 26.89 9.33 -7.00
N LYS A 265 26.05 8.29 -7.14
CA LYS A 265 26.25 7.19 -8.12
C LYS A 265 25.41 7.31 -9.39
N THR A 266 24.62 8.38 -9.56
CA THR A 266 23.91 8.66 -10.83
C THR A 266 24.88 8.63 -12.01
N GLY A 267 24.51 7.91 -13.08
CA GLY A 267 25.35 7.73 -14.28
C GLY A 267 26.51 6.74 -14.12
N LYS A 268 26.73 6.15 -12.93
CA LYS A 268 27.79 5.17 -12.69
C LYS A 268 27.23 3.75 -12.72
N ARG A 269 28.04 2.81 -13.19
CA ARG A 269 27.71 1.38 -13.12
C ARG A 269 27.81 0.90 -11.67
N ILE A 270 26.68 0.46 -11.11
CA ILE A 270 26.59 -0.09 -9.74
C ILE A 270 26.19 -1.57 -9.70
N ALA A 271 25.77 -2.13 -10.83
CA ALA A 271 25.32 -3.51 -10.95
C ALA A 271 25.68 -4.08 -12.35
N SER A 272 25.35 -5.36 -12.56
CA SER A 272 25.48 -6.04 -13.85
C SER A 272 24.69 -5.33 -14.95
N THR A 273 25.21 -5.30 -16.18
CA THR A 273 24.50 -4.76 -17.35
C THR A 273 23.29 -5.60 -17.77
N LYS A 274 23.13 -6.80 -17.19
CA LYS A 274 21.96 -7.66 -17.39
C LYS A 274 20.79 -7.31 -16.45
N LEU A 275 21.01 -6.46 -15.44
CA LEU A 275 19.99 -6.06 -14.48
C LEU A 275 19.41 -4.70 -14.87
N THR A 276 18.10 -4.66 -15.08
CA THR A 276 17.32 -3.42 -15.21
C THR A 276 16.22 -3.45 -14.17
N ILE A 277 16.07 -2.36 -13.42
CA ILE A 277 15.01 -2.17 -12.42
C ILE A 277 14.26 -0.91 -12.85
N LEU A 278 12.93 -1.02 -12.93
CA LEU A 278 12.03 0.07 -13.29
C LEU A 278 11.06 0.29 -12.14
N ASP A 279 10.82 1.56 -11.82
CA ASP A 279 9.68 1.97 -11.01
C ASP A 279 8.65 2.57 -11.97
N ASP A 280 7.51 1.89 -12.10
CA ASP A 280 6.44 2.25 -13.04
C ASP A 280 5.10 2.33 -12.28
N GLY A 281 4.79 3.54 -11.80
CA GLY A 281 3.53 3.83 -11.13
C GLY A 281 2.29 3.77 -12.04
N LEU A 282 2.47 3.59 -13.35
CA LEU A 282 1.40 3.54 -14.35
C LEU A 282 1.21 2.14 -14.94
N LEU A 283 1.81 1.12 -14.31
CA LEU A 283 1.77 -0.25 -14.77
C LEU A 283 0.32 -0.74 -14.96
N LYS A 284 -0.02 -1.16 -16.18
CA LYS A 284 -1.35 -1.69 -16.47
C LYS A 284 -1.65 -2.90 -15.57
N ASP A 285 -2.83 -2.89 -14.96
CA ASP A 285 -3.32 -3.93 -14.04
C ASP A 285 -2.49 -4.12 -12.75
N GLY A 286 -1.53 -3.23 -12.47
CA GLY A 286 -0.75 -3.22 -11.23
C GLY A 286 -1.59 -2.77 -10.03
N ILE A 287 -1.59 -3.54 -8.94
CA ILE A 287 -2.40 -3.24 -7.74
C ILE A 287 -1.97 -1.98 -6.99
N ALA A 288 -0.77 -1.47 -7.26
CA ALA A 288 -0.24 -0.24 -6.69
C ALA A 288 -0.20 0.92 -7.70
N SER A 289 -0.70 0.72 -8.93
CA SER A 289 -0.68 1.74 -9.97
C SER A 289 -1.62 2.89 -9.65
N SER A 290 -1.19 4.10 -9.96
CA SER A 290 -1.96 5.30 -9.66
C SER A 290 -1.61 6.46 -10.58
N ALA A 291 -2.61 7.25 -10.95
CA ALA A 291 -2.48 8.44 -11.80
C ALA A 291 -1.74 9.60 -11.11
N PHE A 292 -1.69 9.61 -9.78
CA PHE A 292 -1.00 10.63 -8.99
C PHE A 292 -0.58 10.09 -7.61
N ASP A 293 0.50 10.60 -7.06
CA ASP A 293 1.04 10.25 -5.74
C ASP A 293 0.46 11.14 -4.62
N ARG A 294 0.88 10.85 -3.37
CA ARG A 294 0.53 11.52 -2.11
C ARG A 294 1.63 11.35 -1.08
#